data_AF-A0A7S1LGK8-F1
#
_entry.id   AF-A0A7S1LGK8-F1
#
_cell.length_a   1.000
_cell.length_b   1.000
_cell.length_c   1.000
_cell.angle_alpha   90.00
_cell.angle_beta   90.00
_cell.angle_gamma   90.00
#
_symmetry.space_group_name_H-M   'P 1'
#
loop_
_entity.id
_entity.type
_entity.pdbx_description
1 polymer ?
#
loop_
_entity_poly.entity_id
_entity_poly.type
_entity_poly.pdbx_seq_one_letter_code
_entity_poly.pdbx_strand_id
1 'polypeptide(L)'
;AMRLRMIQEAAQQQYLAAYTQQVMEVQQLHEKQQEAAQLALIMEAAEAQAEMAKQSLEEDKEEHHWHRRIGRTAAVCGHWQRGHCSRGDSCQFAHPDKEKGMLQTRGPAEIMRHNFKTVLCKFHANGNCPQGTRCMFAHGPQDLRSPGMSLNKDEEEIVQRVAAAR
;
A
#
# COMPACT_ATOMS: atom_id res chain seq x y z
N ALA A 1 23.77 -48.94 -73.52
CA ALA A 1 24.44 -48.76 -72.21
C ALA A 1 24.49 -47.29 -71.78
N MET A 2 25.13 -46.39 -72.55
CA MET A 2 25.31 -44.97 -72.17
C MET A 2 23.99 -44.19 -71.94
N ARG A 3 22.99 -44.36 -72.82
CA ARG A 3 21.68 -43.69 -72.68
C ARG A 3 20.92 -44.06 -71.40
N LEU A 4 20.98 -45.33 -71.00
CA LEU A 4 20.34 -45.81 -69.77
C LEU A 4 21.03 -45.23 -68.52
N ARG A 5 22.36 -45.14 -68.51
CA ARG A 5 23.12 -44.49 -67.43
C ARG A 5 22.75 -43.02 -67.28
N MET A 6 22.68 -42.28 -68.39
CA MET A 6 22.28 -40.86 -68.36
C MET A 6 20.87 -40.67 -67.80
N ILE A 7 19.92 -41.55 -68.15
CA ILE A 7 18.55 -41.52 -67.60
C ILE A 7 18.55 -41.85 -66.10
N GLN A 8 19.34 -42.83 -65.67
CA GLN A 8 19.46 -43.20 -64.25
C GLN A 8 20.12 -42.08 -63.42
N GLU A 9 21.18 -41.46 -63.93
CA GLU A 9 21.87 -40.34 -63.29
C GLU A 9 20.94 -39.12 -63.18
N ALA A 10 20.19 -38.81 -64.24
CA ALA A 10 19.19 -37.73 -64.21
C ALA A 10 18.09 -38.00 -63.18
N ALA A 11 17.57 -39.24 -63.11
CA ALA A 11 16.57 -39.62 -62.12
C ALA A 11 17.11 -39.55 -60.67
N GLN A 12 18.35 -39.96 -60.45
CA GLN A 12 19.01 -39.85 -59.13
C GLN A 12 19.23 -38.39 -58.72
N GLN A 13 19.66 -37.54 -59.65
CA GLN A 13 19.84 -36.10 -59.40
C GLN A 13 18.51 -35.44 -59.06
N GLN A 14 17.43 -35.77 -59.78
CA GLN A 14 16.08 -35.27 -59.48
C GLN A 14 15.60 -35.71 -58.10
N TYR A 15 15.82 -36.98 -57.73
CA TYR A 15 15.47 -37.50 -56.41
C TYR A 15 16.23 -36.78 -55.29
N LEU A 16 17.55 -36.62 -55.44
CA LEU A 16 18.38 -35.92 -54.46
C LEU A 16 17.98 -34.44 -54.34
N ALA A 17 17.71 -33.77 -55.45
CA ALA A 17 17.26 -32.37 -55.45
C ALA A 17 15.92 -32.21 -54.72
N ALA A 18 14.95 -33.10 -54.99
CA ALA A 18 13.68 -33.12 -54.30
C ALA A 18 13.84 -33.40 -52.80
N TYR A 19 14.70 -34.36 -52.44
CA TYR A 19 15.00 -34.67 -51.04
C TYR A 19 15.65 -33.50 -50.31
N THR A 20 16.64 -32.84 -50.92
CA THR A 20 17.28 -31.66 -50.31
C THR A 20 16.30 -30.51 -50.16
N GLN A 21 15.41 -30.30 -51.14
CA GLN A 21 14.39 -29.27 -51.04
C GLN A 21 13.45 -29.55 -49.87
N GLN A 22 12.99 -30.79 -49.70
CA GLN A 22 12.16 -31.18 -48.57
C GLN A 22 12.86 -30.95 -47.21
N VAL A 23 14.14 -31.30 -47.11
CA VAL A 23 14.93 -31.06 -45.88
C VAL A 23 15.02 -29.56 -45.57
N MET A 24 15.31 -28.74 -46.58
CA MET A 24 15.39 -27.28 -46.41
C MET A 24 14.03 -26.68 -45.99
N GLU A 25 12.92 -27.13 -46.57
CA GLU A 25 11.58 -26.68 -46.20
C GLU A 25 11.24 -27.02 -44.74
N VAL A 26 11.60 -28.22 -44.28
CA VAL A 26 11.41 -28.63 -42.87
C VAL A 26 12.28 -27.79 -41.94
N GLN A 27 13.53 -27.50 -42.31
CA GLN A 27 14.41 -26.63 -41.53
C GLN A 27 13.85 -25.20 -41.42
N GLN A 28 13.39 -24.63 -42.53
CA GLN A 28 12.75 -23.30 -42.53
C GLN A 28 11.47 -23.28 -41.70
N LEU A 29 10.67 -24.34 -41.73
CA LEU A 29 9.49 -24.45 -40.89
C LEU A 29 9.86 -24.49 -39.41
N HIS A 30 10.93 -25.23 -39.07
CA HIS A 30 11.42 -25.30 -37.70
C HIS A 30 11.92 -23.95 -37.20
N GLU A 31 12.68 -23.20 -38.00
CA GLU A 31 13.13 -21.84 -37.68
C GLU A 31 11.93 -20.91 -37.45
N LYS A 32 10.93 -20.93 -38.34
CA LYS A 32 9.69 -20.16 -38.16
C LYS A 32 8.93 -20.55 -36.89
N GLN A 33 8.91 -21.83 -36.53
CA GLN A 33 8.30 -22.28 -35.28
C GLN A 33 9.08 -21.76 -34.05
N GLN A 34 10.41 -21.74 -34.11
CA GLN A 34 11.24 -21.18 -33.03
C GLN A 34 11.00 -19.67 -32.89
N GLU A 35 10.96 -18.91 -33.99
CA GLU A 35 10.65 -17.48 -33.98
C GLU A 35 9.25 -17.20 -33.42
N ALA A 36 8.25 -17.96 -33.85
CA ALA A 36 6.88 -17.83 -33.33
C ALA A 36 6.80 -18.15 -31.83
N ALA A 37 7.52 -19.16 -31.36
CA ALA A 37 7.59 -19.49 -29.94
C ALA A 37 8.28 -18.39 -29.12
N GLN A 38 9.37 -17.80 -29.64
CA GLN A 38 10.04 -16.66 -29.00
C GLN A 38 9.12 -15.44 -28.91
N LEU A 39 8.38 -15.13 -29.97
CA LEU A 39 7.42 -14.02 -29.97
C LEU A 39 6.28 -14.24 -28.97
N ALA A 40 5.78 -15.47 -28.84
CA ALA A 40 4.76 -15.81 -27.84
C ALA A 40 5.25 -15.57 -26.40
N LEU A 41 6.49 -15.97 -26.08
CA LEU A 41 7.10 -15.71 -24.77
C LEU A 41 7.27 -14.22 -24.48
N ILE A 42 7.64 -13.42 -25.48
CA ILE A 42 7.77 -11.95 -25.34
C ILE A 42 6.40 -11.32 -25.06
N MET A 43 5.35 -11.76 -25.76
CA MET A 43 3.99 -11.27 -25.52
C MET A 43 3.51 -11.60 -24.10
N GLU A 44 3.69 -12.85 -23.66
CA GLU A 44 3.34 -13.27 -22.29
C GLU A 44 4.08 -12.44 -21.23
N ALA A 45 5.39 -12.20 -21.43
CA ALA A 45 6.18 -11.35 -20.54
C ALA A 45 5.69 -9.90 -20.53
N ALA A 46 5.31 -9.34 -21.68
CA ALA A 46 4.79 -7.98 -21.79
C ALA A 46 3.42 -7.84 -21.11
N GLU A 47 2.54 -8.84 -21.23
CA GLU A 47 1.26 -8.89 -20.53
C GLU A 47 1.45 -8.97 -19.01
N ALA A 48 2.36 -9.83 -18.55
CA ALA A 48 2.71 -9.92 -17.12
C ALA A 48 3.26 -8.59 -16.58
N GLN A 49 4.13 -7.91 -17.34
CA GLN A 49 4.64 -6.59 -16.99
C GLN A 49 3.52 -5.54 -16.93
N ALA A 50 2.57 -5.58 -17.86
CA ALA A 50 1.42 -4.68 -17.85
C ALA A 50 0.52 -4.92 -16.64
N GLU A 51 0.30 -6.17 -16.23
CA GLU A 51 -0.46 -6.49 -15.01
C GLU A 51 0.26 -6.01 -13.75
N MET A 52 1.58 -6.22 -13.63
CA MET A 52 2.36 -5.68 -12.52
C MET A 52 2.26 -4.15 -12.44
N ALA A 53 2.31 -3.46 -13.58
CA ALA A 53 2.15 -2.00 -13.62
C ALA A 53 0.74 -1.55 -13.19
N LYS A 54 -0.31 -2.30 -13.54
CA LYS A 54 -1.68 -2.04 -13.06
C LYS A 54 -1.80 -2.22 -11.55
N GLN A 55 -1.19 -3.28 -11.00
CA GLN A 55 -1.18 -3.53 -9.55
C GLN A 55 -0.48 -2.40 -8.80
N SER A 56 0.71 -2.00 -9.26
CA SER A 56 1.43 -0.84 -8.69
C SER A 56 0.60 0.44 -8.76
N LEU A 57 -0.12 0.69 -9.86
CA LEU A 57 -1.03 1.84 -9.97
C LEU A 57 -2.25 1.74 -9.04
N GLU A 58 -2.73 0.53 -8.72
CA GLU A 58 -3.84 0.33 -7.80
C GLU A 58 -3.40 0.48 -6.34
N GLU A 59 -2.22 -0.05 -5.99
CA GLU A 59 -1.54 0.20 -4.72
C GLU A 59 -1.31 1.71 -4.51
N ASP A 60 -0.81 2.41 -5.53
CA ASP A 60 -0.69 3.88 -5.52
C ASP A 60 -2.06 4.56 -5.35
N LYS A 61 -3.15 4.03 -5.92
CA LYS A 61 -4.50 4.59 -5.69
C LYS A 61 -4.98 4.36 -4.27
N GLU A 62 -4.70 3.20 -3.67
CA GLU A 62 -5.05 2.90 -2.28
C GLU A 62 -4.24 3.78 -1.32
N GLU A 63 -2.95 3.98 -1.57
CA GLU A 63 -2.11 4.91 -0.81
C GLU A 63 -2.50 6.39 -1.03
N HIS A 64 -2.95 6.75 -2.24
CA HIS A 64 -3.28 8.14 -2.62
C HIS A 64 -4.77 8.51 -2.59
N HIS A 65 -5.66 7.61 -2.15
CA HIS A 65 -7.08 7.95 -1.94
C HIS A 65 -7.24 9.12 -0.94
N TRP A 66 -6.25 9.35 -0.07
CA TRP A 66 -6.23 10.49 0.86
C TRP A 66 -5.80 11.84 0.26
N HIS A 67 -5.14 11.87 -0.90
CA HIS A 67 -4.58 13.13 -1.45
C HIS A 67 -5.27 13.62 -2.74
N ARG A 68 -6.26 12.91 -3.27
CA ARG A 68 -6.78 13.20 -4.62
C ARG A 68 -7.69 14.43 -4.74
N ARG A 69 -8.15 15.07 -3.66
CA ARG A 69 -9.05 16.24 -3.79
C ARG A 69 -8.35 17.60 -3.77
N ILE A 70 -7.11 17.73 -3.30
CA ILE A 70 -6.48 19.05 -3.24
C ILE A 70 -5.06 18.94 -3.73
N GLY A 71 -4.82 19.57 -4.88
CA GLY A 71 -3.53 19.60 -5.54
C GLY A 71 -2.41 20.01 -4.61
N ARG A 72 -1.20 19.74 -5.08
CA ARG A 72 0.12 19.96 -4.46
C ARG A 72 0.41 21.39 -3.95
N THR A 73 -0.60 22.27 -3.90
CA THR A 73 -0.63 23.65 -3.44
C THR A 73 -1.57 23.88 -2.23
N ALA A 74 -2.22 22.84 -1.71
CA ALA A 74 -3.07 22.92 -0.52
C ALA A 74 -2.23 23.31 0.71
N ALA A 75 -2.57 24.42 1.36
CA ALA A 75 -1.97 24.79 2.63
C ALA A 75 -2.14 23.63 3.65
N VAL A 76 -1.07 23.34 4.41
CA VAL A 76 -1.11 22.33 5.46
C VAL A 76 -2.12 22.73 6.53
N CYS A 77 -2.93 21.79 6.99
CA CYS A 77 -3.90 22.05 8.04
C CYS A 77 -3.20 22.50 9.33
N GLY A 78 -3.43 23.74 9.79
CA GLY A 78 -2.79 24.25 11.01
C GLY A 78 -3.21 23.51 12.29
N HIS A 79 -4.36 22.82 12.31
CA HIS A 79 -4.76 21.95 13.42
C HIS A 79 -4.00 20.62 13.41
N TRP A 80 -3.83 20.05 12.22
CA TRP A 80 -2.97 18.89 12.01
C TRP A 80 -1.52 19.19 12.39
N GLN A 81 -0.98 20.32 11.96
CA GLN A 81 0.39 20.75 12.30
C GLN A 81 0.60 20.92 13.82
N ARG A 82 -0.48 21.21 14.56
CA ARG A 82 -0.51 21.29 16.04
C ARG A 82 -0.78 19.94 16.72
N GLY A 83 -0.92 18.86 15.95
CA GLY A 83 -1.05 17.48 16.44
C GLY A 83 -2.48 16.94 16.55
N HIS A 84 -3.52 17.73 16.28
CA HIS A 84 -4.91 17.24 16.32
C HIS A 84 -5.83 18.01 15.38
N CYS A 85 -6.41 17.31 14.40
CA CYS A 85 -7.49 17.83 13.56
C CYS A 85 -8.78 17.04 13.85
N SER A 86 -9.81 17.71 14.38
CA SER A 86 -11.12 17.09 14.65
C SER A 86 -11.90 16.71 13.39
N ARG A 87 -11.55 17.30 12.25
CA ARG A 87 -12.12 16.97 10.94
C ARG A 87 -11.52 15.69 10.36
N GLY A 88 -10.39 15.24 10.90
CA GLY A 88 -9.61 14.11 10.41
C GLY A 88 -9.51 14.14 8.88
N ASP A 89 -9.84 13.01 8.33
CA ASP A 89 -9.99 12.68 6.92
C ASP A 89 -10.93 13.60 6.11
N SER A 90 -11.93 14.21 6.75
CA SER A 90 -12.83 15.18 6.09
C SER A 90 -12.29 16.61 6.05
N CYS A 91 -11.03 16.82 6.43
CA CYS A 91 -10.39 18.14 6.43
C CYS A 91 -10.14 18.66 5.00
N GLN A 92 -10.52 19.90 4.71
CA GLN A 92 -10.25 20.60 3.44
C GLN A 92 -8.80 21.08 3.27
N PHE A 93 -7.87 20.69 4.14
CA PHE A 93 -6.48 21.15 4.12
C PHE A 93 -5.54 19.95 4.17
N ALA A 94 -4.31 20.06 3.66
CA ALA A 94 -3.40 18.92 3.54
C ALA A 94 -2.87 18.41 4.89
N HIS A 95 -2.74 17.09 5.01
CA HIS A 95 -2.11 16.36 6.11
C HIS A 95 -0.86 15.61 5.57
N PRO A 96 0.31 16.27 5.45
CA PRO A 96 1.42 15.82 4.59
C PRO A 96 2.37 14.74 5.16
N ASP A 97 2.21 14.25 6.41
CA ASP A 97 3.17 13.31 7.01
C ASP A 97 2.46 12.26 7.89
N LYS A 98 2.75 10.97 7.70
CA LYS A 98 2.25 9.90 8.60
C LYS A 98 2.88 9.98 10.01
N GLU A 99 4.03 10.64 10.18
CA GLU A 99 4.79 10.64 11.44
C GLU A 99 4.39 11.76 12.42
N LYS A 100 3.94 12.92 11.94
CA LYS A 100 3.42 14.02 12.78
C LYS A 100 1.90 14.10 12.69
N GLY A 101 1.26 13.02 13.14
CA GLY A 101 -0.19 12.95 13.29
C GLY A 101 -0.73 11.53 13.46
N MET A 102 0.07 10.61 14.02
CA MET A 102 -0.34 9.26 14.47
C MET A 102 -1.34 9.30 15.65
N LEU A 103 -2.27 10.24 15.64
CA LEU A 103 -3.44 10.28 16.52
C LEU A 103 -4.76 10.25 15.72
N GLN A 104 -4.72 9.94 14.42
CA GLN A 104 -5.90 9.95 13.55
C GLN A 104 -6.56 8.61 13.27
N THR A 105 -6.03 7.53 13.83
CA THR A 105 -6.72 6.22 13.89
C THR A 105 -6.93 5.76 15.33
N ARG A 106 -6.87 6.68 16.30
CA ARG A 106 -7.08 6.39 17.70
C ARG A 106 -8.55 6.57 18.03
N GLY A 107 -9.23 5.49 18.42
CA GLY A 107 -10.60 5.58 18.93
C GLY A 107 -10.68 6.53 20.13
N PRO A 108 -11.88 7.02 20.53
CA PRO A 108 -12.03 7.95 21.65
C PRO A 108 -11.29 7.52 22.92
N ALA A 109 -11.25 6.22 23.20
CA ALA A 109 -10.51 5.63 24.31
C ALA A 109 -9.00 5.84 24.21
N GLU A 110 -8.40 5.72 23.02
CA GLU A 110 -6.96 5.79 22.84
C GLU A 110 -6.45 7.25 22.86
N ILE A 111 -7.28 8.21 22.43
CA ILE A 111 -7.01 9.64 22.64
C ILE A 111 -7.06 9.98 24.14
N MET A 112 -8.08 9.48 24.85
CA MET A 112 -8.20 9.70 26.30
C MET A 112 -7.06 9.03 27.07
N ARG A 113 -6.63 7.83 26.65
CA ARG A 113 -5.46 7.14 27.20
C ARG A 113 -4.20 7.98 27.05
N HIS A 114 -3.96 8.54 25.86
CA HIS A 114 -2.80 9.38 25.61
C HIS A 114 -2.77 10.65 26.46
N ASN A 115 -3.95 11.19 26.80
CA ASN A 115 -4.11 12.44 27.54
C ASN A 115 -4.52 12.24 29.00
N PHE A 116 -4.46 11.02 29.53
CA PHE A 116 -4.87 10.72 30.89
C PHE A 116 -3.95 11.44 31.89
N LYS A 117 -4.54 12.31 32.70
CA LYS A 117 -3.86 13.08 33.75
C LYS A 117 -2.66 13.89 33.26
N THR A 118 -2.72 14.41 32.04
CA THR A 118 -1.69 15.32 31.51
C THR A 118 -1.90 16.78 31.93
N VAL A 119 -3.03 17.10 32.55
CA VAL A 119 -3.40 18.45 33.02
C VAL A 119 -3.98 18.37 34.44
N LEU A 120 -3.68 19.39 35.27
CA LEU A 120 -4.19 19.51 36.63
C LEU A 120 -5.71 19.70 36.67
N CYS A 121 -6.36 19.01 37.61
CA CYS A 121 -7.79 19.10 37.85
C CYS A 121 -8.14 20.43 38.56
N LYS A 122 -8.88 21.30 37.89
CA LYS A 122 -9.34 22.57 38.46
C LYS A 122 -10.24 22.40 39.69
N PHE A 123 -11.08 21.37 39.71
CA PHE A 123 -12.00 21.13 40.82
C PHE A 123 -11.28 20.61 42.07
N HIS A 124 -10.30 19.72 41.88
CA HIS A 124 -9.45 19.27 42.98
C HIS A 124 -8.57 20.41 43.51
N ALA A 125 -8.04 21.26 42.63
CA ALA A 125 -7.31 22.46 43.04
C ALA A 125 -8.17 23.41 43.90
N ASN A 126 -9.50 23.38 43.73
CA ASN A 126 -10.46 24.15 44.52
C ASN A 126 -10.98 23.41 45.78
N GLY A 127 -10.40 22.24 46.11
CA GLY A 127 -10.66 21.50 47.35
C GLY A 127 -11.66 20.34 47.24
N ASN A 128 -12.42 20.21 46.15
CA ASN A 128 -13.33 19.07 45.98
C ASN A 128 -13.57 18.73 44.50
N CYS A 129 -13.26 17.49 44.10
CA CYS A 129 -13.52 16.99 42.76
C CYS A 129 -14.70 16.00 42.78
N PRO A 130 -15.81 16.29 42.06
CA PRO A 130 -16.98 15.41 42.03
C PRO A 130 -16.71 14.04 41.40
N GLN A 131 -15.63 13.94 40.61
CA GLN A 131 -15.21 12.69 39.96
C GLN A 131 -14.40 11.78 40.89
N GLY A 132 -13.98 12.27 42.07
CA GLY A 132 -13.19 11.50 43.02
C GLY A 132 -11.95 10.86 42.36
N THR A 133 -11.73 9.57 42.63
CA THR A 133 -10.61 8.79 42.09
C THR A 133 -10.73 8.47 40.60
N ARG A 134 -11.89 8.72 39.99
CA ARG A 134 -12.16 8.47 38.56
C ARG A 134 -11.90 9.71 37.68
N CYS A 135 -11.30 10.76 38.25
CA CYS A 135 -10.98 11.96 37.49
C CYS A 135 -9.91 11.66 36.43
N MET A 136 -10.14 12.08 35.19
CA MET A 136 -9.15 11.98 34.12
C MET A 136 -8.07 13.08 34.18
N PHE A 137 -8.20 14.01 35.13
CA PHE A 137 -7.25 15.10 35.35
C PHE A 137 -6.44 14.84 36.62
N ALA A 138 -5.20 15.34 36.65
CA ALA A 138 -4.28 15.09 37.75
C ALA A 138 -4.71 15.82 39.04
N HIS A 139 -4.81 15.09 40.14
CA HIS A 139 -5.09 15.62 41.48
C HIS A 139 -3.79 16.08 42.20
N GLY A 140 -2.99 16.88 41.51
CA GLY A 140 -1.72 17.41 41.99
C GLY A 140 -0.52 16.98 41.14
N PRO A 141 0.69 17.54 41.38
CA PRO A 141 1.89 17.24 40.60
C PRO A 141 2.29 15.76 40.62
N GLN A 142 2.00 15.07 41.72
CA GLN A 142 2.27 13.64 41.89
C GLN A 142 1.42 12.74 40.98
N ASP A 143 0.32 13.29 40.47
CA ASP A 143 -0.64 12.58 39.61
C ASP A 143 -0.53 13.03 38.15
N LEU A 144 0.36 14.01 37.86
CA LEU A 144 0.57 14.59 36.53
C LEU A 144 1.48 13.68 35.70
N ARG A 145 1.04 13.36 34.48
CA ARG A 145 1.72 12.41 33.60
C ARG A 145 2.14 13.05 32.28
N SER A 146 3.17 12.51 31.66
CA SER A 146 3.51 12.85 30.27
C SER A 146 2.52 12.18 29.31
N PRO A 147 2.18 12.82 28.18
CA PRO A 147 1.31 12.21 27.20
C PRO A 147 1.87 10.86 26.69
N GLY A 148 1.01 9.86 26.54
CA GLY A 148 1.36 8.54 26.01
C GLY A 148 2.01 7.56 26.98
N MET A 149 2.12 7.89 28.27
CA MET A 149 2.56 6.93 29.30
C MET A 149 1.61 5.73 29.42
N SER A 150 2.15 4.57 29.80
CA SER A 150 1.35 3.36 30.03
C SER A 150 0.45 3.51 31.26
N LEU A 151 -0.79 3.03 31.13
CA LEU A 151 -1.78 3.02 32.20
C LEU A 151 -1.82 1.65 32.90
N ASN A 152 -2.13 1.66 34.20
CA ASN A 152 -2.42 0.44 34.94
C ASN A 152 -3.86 -0.03 34.63
N LYS A 153 -4.20 -1.26 35.00
CA LYS A 153 -5.51 -1.87 34.71
C LYS A 153 -6.70 -1.01 35.18
N ASP A 154 -6.61 -0.45 36.39
CA ASP A 154 -7.66 0.42 36.95
C ASP A 154 -7.79 1.75 36.20
N GLU A 155 -6.67 2.29 35.72
CA GLU A 155 -6.63 3.54 34.97
C GLU A 155 -7.18 3.36 33.55
N GLU A 156 -6.86 2.23 32.93
CA GLU A 156 -7.41 1.83 31.63
C GLU A 156 -8.93 1.65 31.71
N GLU A 157 -9.45 1.08 32.81
CA GLU A 157 -10.90 0.95 33.04
C GLU A 157 -11.59 2.32 33.18
N ILE A 158 -10.96 3.28 33.87
CA ILE A 158 -11.47 4.65 33.97
C ILE A 158 -11.56 5.29 32.58
N VAL A 159 -10.50 5.17 31.77
CA VAL A 159 -10.46 5.71 30.40
C VAL A 159 -11.55 5.09 29.53
N GLN A 160 -11.70 3.77 29.55
CA GLN A 160 -12.73 3.08 28.77
C GLN A 160 -14.14 3.51 29.16
N ARG A 161 -14.41 3.64 30.47
CA ARG A 161 -15.73 4.06 30.96
C ARG A 161 -16.07 5.49 30.55
N VAL A 162 -15.11 6.42 30.65
CA VAL A 162 -15.32 7.81 30.24
C VAL A 162 -15.44 7.93 28.72
N ALA A 163 -14.70 7.11 27.97
CA ALA A 163 -14.81 7.05 26.52
C ALA A 163 -16.17 6.51 26.04
N ALA A 164 -16.75 5.54 26.76
CA ALA A 164 -18.05 4.95 26.44
C ALA A 164 -19.25 5.81 26.85
N ALA A 165 -19.07 6.74 27.79
CA ALA A 165 -20.13 7.63 28.29
C ALA A 165 -20.34 8.89 27.45
N ARG A 166 -19.75 8.96 26.24
CA ARG A 166 -19.64 10.15 25.40
C ARG A 166 -20.29 9.99 24.04
#